data_AF-A0A1V1NQE8-F1
#
_entry.id   AF-A0A1V1NQE8-F1
#
_cell.length_a   1.000
_cell.length_b   1.000
_cell.length_c   1.000
_cell.angle_alpha   90.00
_cell.angle_beta   90.00
_cell.angle_gamma   90.00
#
_symmetry.space_group_name_H-M   'P 1'
#
loop_
_entity.id
_entity.type
_entity.pdbx_description
1 polymer ?
#
loop_
_entity_poly.entity_id
_entity_poly.type
_entity_poly.pdbx_seq_one_letter_code
_entity_poly.pdbx_strand_id
1 'polypeptide(L)'
;MRKLNDKRSDYIQKQIQEFDKKDVYQKNQKPEKHDHCNVAQLENQVEKLSNKMKESNTAFEKLYKQVEIDRQLLQENLIFNIKLLIEPHLERLKITDLSLEQKKYLEIIEANLKNIVSPMNIRLVSQYYQLTPMETQIINLVKIGKTTQEIADLMYLSDKTISTHRNNIRKKLGLINSKVPLRTYLFQIEESKDLFREAIKKCQKS
;
A
#
# COMPACT_ATOMS: atom_id res chain seq x y z
N MET A 1 -30.01 -39.82 -81.60
CA MET A 1 -28.90 -38.96 -81.11
C MET A 1 -29.33 -37.90 -80.08
N ARG A 2 -30.43 -37.13 -80.27
CA ARG A 2 -30.86 -36.08 -79.31
C ARG A 2 -31.22 -36.58 -77.89
N LYS A 3 -31.95 -37.70 -77.77
CA LYS A 3 -32.39 -38.26 -76.46
C LYS A 3 -31.26 -38.80 -75.57
N LEU A 4 -30.07 -39.07 -76.13
CA LEU A 4 -28.92 -39.58 -75.37
C LEU A 4 -28.08 -38.42 -74.78
N ASN A 5 -28.07 -37.26 -75.44
CA ASN A 5 -27.44 -36.04 -74.93
C ASN A 5 -28.25 -35.41 -73.79
N ASP A 6 -29.59 -35.44 -73.83
CA ASP A 6 -30.44 -34.97 -72.72
C ASP A 6 -30.17 -35.74 -71.43
N LYS A 7 -30.17 -37.07 -71.49
CA LYS A 7 -29.92 -37.92 -70.32
C LYS A 7 -28.54 -37.71 -69.71
N ARG A 8 -27.54 -37.43 -70.55
CA ARG A 8 -26.18 -37.13 -70.10
C ARG A 8 -26.10 -35.75 -69.47
N SER A 9 -26.82 -34.77 -70.02
CA SER A 9 -26.90 -33.42 -69.46
C SER A 9 -27.61 -33.43 -68.10
N ASP A 10 -28.73 -34.14 -67.98
CA ASP A 10 -29.46 -34.31 -66.72
C ASP A 10 -28.62 -34.99 -65.64
N TYR A 11 -27.84 -36.02 -66.02
CA TYR A 11 -26.95 -36.71 -65.10
C TYR A 11 -25.87 -35.77 -64.56
N ILE A 12 -25.25 -34.96 -65.43
CA ILE A 12 -24.23 -33.99 -65.03
C ILE A 12 -24.85 -32.90 -64.14
N GLN A 13 -26.03 -32.38 -64.49
CA GLN A 13 -26.75 -31.38 -63.69
C GLN A 13 -27.04 -31.89 -62.27
N LYS A 14 -27.46 -33.16 -62.16
CA LYS A 14 -27.80 -33.81 -60.90
C LYS A 14 -26.55 -34.07 -60.03
N GLN A 15 -25.44 -34.44 -60.65
CA GLN A 15 -24.15 -34.61 -59.96
C GLN A 15 -23.58 -33.28 -59.47
N ILE A 16 -23.71 -32.19 -60.25
CA ILE A 16 -23.31 -30.84 -59.81
C ILE A 16 -24.14 -30.40 -58.61
N GLN A 17 -25.47 -30.58 -58.64
CA GLN A 17 -26.34 -30.25 -57.50
C GLN A 17 -26.05 -31.09 -56.25
N GLU A 18 -25.67 -32.37 -56.39
CA GLU A 18 -25.26 -33.20 -55.25
C GLU A 18 -23.90 -32.78 -54.68
N PHE A 19 -22.98 -32.33 -55.53
CA PHE A 19 -21.67 -31.83 -55.12
C PHE A 19 -21.82 -30.50 -54.36
N ASP A 20 -22.59 -29.55 -54.89
CA ASP A 20 -22.89 -28.28 -54.24
C ASP A 20 -23.58 -28.48 -52.89
N LYS A 21 -24.51 -29.44 -52.80
CA LYS A 21 -25.15 -29.79 -51.51
C LYS A 21 -24.14 -30.35 -50.52
N LYS A 22 -23.25 -31.27 -50.93
CA LYS A 22 -22.23 -31.84 -50.03
C LYS A 22 -21.24 -30.77 -49.52
N ASP A 23 -20.84 -29.83 -50.37
CA ASP A 23 -19.95 -28.73 -49.98
C ASP A 23 -20.63 -27.75 -49.00
N VAL A 24 -21.92 -27.45 -49.20
CA VAL A 24 -22.71 -26.64 -48.25
C VAL A 24 -22.89 -27.37 -46.92
N TYR A 25 -23.16 -28.68 -46.93
CA TYR A 25 -23.25 -29.48 -45.70
C TYR A 25 -21.92 -29.55 -44.94
N GLN A 26 -20.78 -29.62 -45.63
CA GLN A 26 -19.46 -29.63 -44.99
C GLN A 26 -19.01 -28.26 -44.49
N LYS A 27 -19.36 -27.17 -45.21
CA LYS A 27 -19.10 -25.79 -44.75
C LYS A 27 -19.91 -25.41 -43.53
N ASN A 28 -21.15 -25.87 -43.42
CA ASN A 28 -22.04 -25.53 -42.30
C ASN A 28 -21.78 -26.35 -41.01
N GLN A 29 -20.96 -27.41 -41.06
CA GLN A 29 -20.62 -28.21 -39.87
C GLN A 29 -19.30 -27.83 -39.17
N LYS A 30 -18.47 -26.96 -39.78
CA LYS A 30 -17.12 -26.64 -39.28
C LYS A 30 -16.91 -25.31 -38.52
N PRO A 31 -17.78 -24.28 -38.56
CA PRO A 31 -17.48 -23.05 -37.81
C PRO A 31 -17.92 -23.10 -36.34
N GLU A 32 -19.00 -23.81 -35.97
CA GLU A 32 -19.57 -23.65 -34.60
C GLU A 32 -18.86 -24.46 -33.51
N LYS A 33 -18.38 -25.67 -33.80
CA LYS A 33 -17.79 -26.55 -32.76
C LYS A 33 -16.39 -26.12 -32.32
N HIS A 34 -15.59 -25.58 -33.24
CA HIS A 34 -14.25 -25.10 -32.93
C HIS A 34 -14.30 -23.81 -32.12
N ASP A 35 -15.20 -22.89 -32.46
CA ASP A 35 -15.40 -21.63 -31.74
C ASP A 35 -15.99 -21.86 -30.34
N HIS A 36 -16.98 -22.74 -30.17
CA HIS A 36 -17.50 -23.07 -28.84
C HIS A 36 -16.49 -23.80 -27.95
N CYS A 37 -15.65 -24.67 -28.50
CA CYS A 37 -14.58 -25.32 -27.74
C CYS A 37 -13.52 -24.31 -27.27
N ASN A 38 -13.15 -23.36 -28.13
CA ASN A 38 -12.16 -22.34 -27.81
C ASN A 38 -12.70 -21.32 -26.79
N VAL A 39 -13.98 -20.92 -26.90
CA VAL A 39 -14.65 -20.08 -25.91
C VAL A 39 -14.73 -20.78 -24.55
N ALA A 40 -15.14 -22.06 -24.50
CA ALA A 40 -15.17 -22.82 -23.25
C ALA A 40 -13.78 -22.99 -22.62
N GLN A 41 -12.73 -23.15 -23.44
CA GLN A 41 -11.35 -23.20 -22.97
C GLN A 41 -10.88 -21.86 -22.40
N LEU A 42 -11.20 -20.74 -23.06
CA LEU A 42 -10.91 -19.39 -22.59
C LEU A 42 -11.67 -19.06 -21.30
N GLU A 43 -12.95 -19.42 -21.22
CA GLU A 43 -13.77 -19.26 -20.00
C GLU A 43 -13.16 -20.05 -18.83
N ASN A 44 -12.75 -21.30 -19.05
CA ASN A 44 -12.08 -22.11 -18.03
C ASN A 44 -10.73 -21.50 -17.59
N GLN A 45 -9.98 -20.90 -18.51
CA GLN A 45 -8.73 -20.20 -18.19
C GLN A 45 -9.00 -18.92 -17.37
N VAL A 46 -9.99 -18.12 -17.77
CA VAL A 46 -10.40 -16.91 -17.05
C VAL A 46 -10.88 -17.27 -15.65
N GLU A 47 -11.66 -18.34 -15.49
CA GLU A 47 -12.12 -18.82 -14.19
C GLU A 47 -10.96 -19.28 -13.30
N LYS A 48 -10.02 -20.08 -13.84
CA LYS A 48 -8.82 -20.51 -13.11
C LYS A 48 -7.95 -19.33 -12.67
N LEU A 49 -7.77 -18.33 -13.53
CA LEU A 49 -7.03 -17.11 -13.22
C LEU A 49 -7.77 -16.27 -12.17
N SER A 50 -9.09 -16.13 -12.28
CA SER A 50 -9.94 -15.44 -11.32
C SER A 50 -9.85 -16.07 -9.93
N ASN A 51 -9.90 -17.40 -9.86
CA ASN A 51 -9.80 -18.15 -8.60
C ASN A 51 -8.41 -18.01 -7.96
N LYS A 52 -7.32 -18.12 -8.74
CA LYS A 52 -5.96 -17.84 -8.25
C LYS A 52 -5.83 -16.41 -7.72
N MET A 53 -6.43 -15.44 -8.39
CA MET A 53 -6.42 -14.04 -7.95
C MET A 53 -7.18 -13.86 -6.63
N LYS A 54 -8.35 -14.48 -6.48
CA LYS A 54 -9.13 -14.46 -5.24
C LYS A 54 -8.38 -15.11 -4.07
N GLU A 55 -7.73 -16.25 -4.31
CA GLU A 55 -6.89 -16.93 -3.32
C GLU A 55 -5.71 -16.06 -2.89
N SER A 56 -5.01 -15.44 -3.85
CA SER A 56 -3.91 -14.51 -3.56
C SER A 56 -4.38 -13.29 -2.76
N ASN A 57 -5.52 -12.69 -3.12
CA ASN A 57 -6.09 -11.56 -2.39
C ASN A 57 -6.44 -11.96 -0.95
N THR A 58 -7.04 -13.13 -0.75
CA THR A 58 -7.36 -13.66 0.59
C THR A 58 -6.09 -13.90 1.41
N ALA A 59 -5.02 -14.42 0.79
CA ALA A 59 -3.74 -14.61 1.45
C ALA A 59 -3.12 -13.25 1.86
N PHE A 60 -3.15 -12.24 0.99
CA PHE A 60 -2.67 -10.90 1.31
C PHE A 60 -3.48 -10.24 2.43
N GLU A 61 -4.81 -10.38 2.44
CA GLU A 61 -5.65 -9.86 3.53
C GLU A 61 -5.29 -10.48 4.88
N LYS A 62 -5.04 -11.80 4.91
CA LYS A 62 -4.60 -12.49 6.12
C LYS A 62 -3.22 -12.01 6.58
N LEU A 63 -2.26 -11.88 5.66
CA LEU A 63 -0.93 -11.36 5.95
C LEU A 63 -0.98 -9.92 6.47
N TYR A 64 -1.82 -9.08 5.87
CA TYR A 64 -2.01 -7.70 6.31
C TYR A 64 -2.54 -7.64 7.76
N LYS A 65 -3.59 -8.42 8.06
CA LYS A 65 -4.14 -8.52 9.41
C LYS A 65 -3.11 -9.01 10.42
N GLN A 66 -2.31 -10.01 10.04
CA GLN A 66 -1.25 -10.53 10.90
C GLN A 66 -0.22 -9.45 11.24
N VAL A 67 0.20 -8.65 10.24
CA VAL A 67 1.13 -7.54 10.46
C VAL A 67 0.56 -6.48 11.40
N GLU A 68 -0.75 -6.21 11.35
CA GLU A 68 -1.39 -5.29 12.31
C GLU A 68 -1.38 -5.83 13.73
N ILE A 69 -1.69 -7.12 13.90
CA ILE A 69 -1.69 -7.79 15.20
C ILE A 69 -0.28 -7.82 15.80
N ASP A 70 0.72 -8.24 15.01
CA ASP A 70 2.12 -8.30 15.46
C ASP A 70 2.63 -6.92 15.89
N ARG A 71 2.22 -5.86 15.17
CA ARG A 71 2.54 -4.47 15.54
C ARG A 71 1.90 -4.09 16.86
N GLN A 72 0.65 -4.46 17.09
CA GLN A 72 -0.04 -4.15 18.34
C GLN A 72 0.59 -4.88 19.52
N LEU A 73 0.92 -6.16 19.37
CA LEU A 73 1.62 -6.94 20.40
C LEU A 73 2.99 -6.34 20.72
N LEU A 74 3.75 -5.90 19.71
CA LEU A 74 5.02 -5.23 19.92
C LEU A 74 4.85 -3.91 20.70
N GLN A 75 3.81 -3.13 20.40
CA GLN A 75 3.49 -1.89 21.14
C GLN A 75 3.20 -2.17 22.61
N GLU A 76 2.33 -3.14 22.86
CA GLU A 76 1.92 -3.54 24.21
C GLU A 76 3.13 -4.01 25.01
N ASN A 77 4.01 -4.82 24.41
CA ASN A 77 5.26 -5.27 25.04
C ASN A 77 6.22 -4.11 25.35
N LEU A 78 6.36 -3.13 24.46
CA LEU A 78 7.20 -1.96 24.70
C LEU A 78 6.65 -1.07 25.82
N ILE A 79 5.34 -0.82 25.82
CA ILE A 79 4.67 -0.07 26.89
C ILE A 79 4.86 -0.78 28.23
N PHE A 80 4.63 -2.08 28.24
CA PHE A 80 4.81 -2.93 29.42
C PHE A 80 6.24 -2.84 29.96
N ASN A 81 7.24 -3.05 29.11
CA ASN A 81 8.65 -3.02 29.51
C ASN A 81 9.06 -1.64 30.05
N ILE A 82 8.66 -0.55 29.41
CA ILE A 82 9.03 0.79 29.87
C ILE A 82 8.33 1.12 31.20
N LYS A 83 7.01 0.90 31.30
CA LYS A 83 6.25 1.25 32.51
C LYS A 83 6.59 0.39 33.72
N LEU A 84 6.92 -0.88 33.53
CA LEU A 84 7.13 -1.82 34.64
C LEU A 84 8.59 -2.05 34.98
N LEU A 85 9.51 -1.91 34.02
CA LEU A 85 10.93 -2.18 34.25
C LEU A 85 11.78 -0.91 34.35
N ILE A 86 11.41 0.17 33.64
CA ILE A 86 12.25 1.36 33.53
C ILE A 86 11.71 2.52 34.39
N GLU A 87 10.43 2.84 34.25
CA GLU A 87 9.78 3.97 34.96
C GLU A 87 9.93 3.90 36.50
N PRO A 88 9.79 2.74 37.17
CA PRO A 88 9.95 2.68 38.62
C PRO A 88 11.37 3.06 39.09
N HIS A 89 12.38 2.81 38.27
CA HIS A 89 13.77 3.18 38.59
C HIS A 89 14.04 4.66 38.36
N LEU A 90 13.42 5.26 37.34
CA LEU A 90 13.48 6.71 37.10
C LEU A 90 12.79 7.49 38.21
N GLU A 91 11.61 7.03 38.64
CA GLU A 91 10.90 7.62 39.77
C GLU A 91 11.70 7.48 41.07
N ARG A 92 12.34 6.34 41.30
CA ARG A 92 13.23 6.18 42.47
C ARG A 92 14.43 7.12 42.41
N LEU A 93 15.01 7.35 41.23
CA LEU A 93 16.12 8.30 41.05
C LEU A 93 15.70 9.74 41.34
N LYS A 94 14.49 10.16 40.93
CA LYS A 94 14.00 11.52 41.19
C LYS A 94 13.97 11.91 42.67
N ILE A 95 13.74 10.94 43.55
CA ILE A 95 13.60 11.15 45.00
C ILE A 95 14.99 11.24 45.68
N THR A 96 16.06 10.87 44.99
CA THR A 96 17.43 11.01 45.50
C THR A 96 17.98 12.42 45.34
N ASP A 97 19.03 12.76 46.10
CA ASP A 97 19.74 14.04 45.96
C ASP A 97 20.59 14.07 44.68
N LEU A 98 19.92 14.43 43.59
CA LEU A 98 20.54 14.59 42.28
C LEU A 98 21.12 16.01 42.11
N SER A 99 22.30 16.10 41.51
CA SER A 99 22.87 17.37 41.07
C SER A 99 22.02 18.01 39.97
N LEU A 100 22.18 19.31 39.76
CA LEU A 100 21.44 20.04 38.72
C LEU A 100 21.68 19.48 37.31
N GLU A 101 22.91 19.02 37.03
CA GLU A 101 23.26 18.41 35.75
C GLU A 101 22.62 17.02 35.57
N GLN A 102 22.62 16.20 36.64
CA GLN A 102 21.96 14.89 36.63
C GLN A 102 20.44 15.00 36.43
N LYS A 103 19.79 16.01 37.04
CA LYS A 103 18.36 16.28 36.83
C LYS A 103 18.04 16.62 35.38
N LYS A 104 18.87 17.44 34.72
CA LYS A 104 18.69 17.76 33.29
C LYS A 104 18.77 16.52 32.41
N TYR A 105 19.75 15.64 32.65
CA TYR A 105 19.85 14.38 31.91
C TYR A 105 18.65 13.45 32.17
N LEU A 106 18.17 13.39 33.41
CA LEU A 106 17.00 12.59 33.77
C LEU A 106 15.74 13.07 33.04
N GLU A 107 15.50 14.38 32.98
CA GLU A 107 14.38 14.96 32.23
C GLU A 107 14.44 14.64 30.73
N ILE A 108 15.65 14.69 30.13
CA ILE A 108 15.85 14.32 28.72
C ILE A 108 15.54 12.83 28.50
N ILE A 109 16.01 11.95 29.39
CA ILE A 109 15.76 10.51 29.31
C ILE A 109 14.26 10.22 29.40
N GLU A 110 13.55 10.86 30.32
CA GLU A 110 12.09 10.70 30.45
C GLU A 110 11.32 11.22 29.25
N ALA A 111 11.69 12.38 28.73
CA ALA A 111 11.08 12.92 27.51
C ALA A 111 11.28 11.96 26.33
N ASN A 112 12.49 11.40 26.19
CA ASN A 112 12.81 10.43 25.15
C ASN A 112 12.03 9.12 25.31
N LEU A 113 11.91 8.60 26.53
CA LEU A 113 11.12 7.40 26.80
C LEU A 113 9.64 7.62 26.51
N LYS A 114 9.05 8.72 26.97
CA LYS A 114 7.66 9.11 26.63
C LYS A 114 7.44 9.22 25.13
N ASN A 115 8.42 9.73 24.39
CA ASN A 115 8.39 9.75 22.93
C ASN A 115 8.39 8.33 22.36
N ILE A 116 9.27 7.43 22.81
CA ILE A 116 9.34 6.04 22.31
C ILE A 116 8.01 5.29 22.48
N VAL A 117 7.30 5.51 23.59
CA VAL A 117 6.01 4.85 23.87
C VAL A 117 4.79 5.58 23.31
N SER A 118 4.96 6.77 22.73
CA SER A 118 3.84 7.55 22.21
C SER A 118 3.15 6.82 21.03
N PRO A 119 1.81 6.66 21.04
CA PRO A 119 1.07 5.95 19.98
C PRO A 119 1.19 6.61 18.60
N MET A 120 1.68 7.86 18.52
CA MET A 120 2.03 8.50 17.26
C MET A 120 3.28 7.89 16.61
N ASN A 121 4.26 7.40 17.39
CA ASN A 121 5.53 6.97 16.83
C ASN A 121 5.48 5.62 16.10
N ILE A 122 4.61 4.68 16.44
CA ILE A 122 4.60 3.38 15.75
C ILE A 122 4.05 3.46 14.32
N ARG A 123 3.11 4.38 14.05
CA ARG A 123 2.65 4.67 12.67
C ARG A 123 3.62 5.56 11.89
N LEU A 124 4.46 6.32 12.58
CA LEU A 124 5.52 7.12 11.94
C LEU A 124 6.71 6.22 11.62
N VAL A 125 7.17 5.38 12.54
CA VAL A 125 8.35 4.50 12.36
C VAL A 125 8.27 3.67 11.08
N SER A 126 7.11 3.11 10.69
CA SER A 126 7.01 2.34 9.43
C SER A 126 7.13 3.15 8.13
N GLN A 127 6.88 4.46 8.15
CA GLN A 127 7.08 5.38 7.00
C GLN A 127 8.37 6.22 7.14
N TYR A 128 8.91 6.33 8.35
CA TYR A 128 10.07 7.15 8.71
C TYR A 128 11.36 6.34 8.84
N TYR A 129 11.36 5.03 8.55
CA TYR A 129 12.55 4.16 8.63
C TYR A 129 13.76 4.61 7.77
N GLN A 130 13.64 5.68 6.98
CA GLN A 130 14.74 6.27 6.21
C GLN A 130 15.10 7.70 6.64
N LEU A 131 14.32 8.32 7.53
CA LEU A 131 14.53 9.70 7.99
C LEU A 131 15.47 9.72 9.19
N THR A 132 16.44 10.65 9.16
CA THR A 132 17.37 10.84 10.29
C THR A 132 16.67 11.57 11.45
N PRO A 133 17.22 11.53 12.67
CA PRO A 133 16.67 12.27 13.80
C PRO A 133 16.52 13.77 13.51
N MET A 134 17.49 14.35 12.79
CA MET A 134 17.47 15.74 12.34
C MET A 134 16.32 16.04 11.37
N GLU A 135 16.09 15.14 10.42
CA GLU A 135 14.99 15.26 9.45
C GLU A 135 13.62 15.11 10.13
N THR A 136 13.55 14.28 11.16
CA THR A 136 12.33 14.10 11.97
C THR A 136 11.97 15.37 12.74
N GLN A 137 12.95 16.02 13.36
CA GLN A 137 12.77 17.31 14.03
C GLN A 137 12.27 18.39 13.06
N ILE A 138 12.87 18.48 11.88
CA ILE A 138 12.48 19.45 10.85
C ILE A 138 11.05 19.18 10.35
N ILE A 139 10.66 17.92 10.15
CA ILE A 139 9.27 17.58 9.78
C ILE A 139 8.28 18.07 10.83
N ASN A 140 8.58 17.85 12.11
CA ASN A 140 7.70 18.30 13.19
C ASN A 140 7.51 19.82 13.15
N LEU A 141 8.58 20.59 12.97
CA LEU A 141 8.51 22.05 12.86
C LEU A 141 7.75 22.52 11.60
N VAL A 142 7.92 21.82 10.47
CA VAL A 142 7.17 22.10 9.23
C VAL A 142 5.68 21.84 9.39
N LYS A 143 5.27 20.82 10.17
CA LYS A 143 3.85 20.53 10.44
C LYS A 143 3.17 21.69 11.19
N ILE A 144 3.84 22.24 12.20
CA ILE A 144 3.36 23.41 12.97
C ILE A 144 3.37 24.71 12.15
N GLY A 145 3.84 24.67 10.90
CA GLY A 145 3.80 25.80 9.98
C GLY A 145 5.04 26.69 9.99
N LYS A 146 6.14 26.25 10.63
CA LYS A 146 7.39 27.03 10.65
C LYS A 146 8.05 27.08 9.27
N THR A 147 8.55 28.27 8.93
CA THR A 147 9.31 28.55 7.71
C THR A 147 10.75 28.03 7.81
N THR A 148 11.46 27.92 6.68
CA THR A 148 12.88 27.51 6.69
C THR A 148 13.72 28.40 7.59
N GLN A 149 13.44 29.71 7.59
CA GLN A 149 14.14 30.73 8.39
C GLN A 149 13.87 30.52 9.88
N GLU A 150 12.61 30.41 10.28
CA GLU A 150 12.29 30.17 11.70
C GLU A 150 12.84 28.83 12.20
N ILE A 151 12.91 27.80 11.34
CA ILE A 151 13.50 26.51 11.69
C ILE A 151 15.02 26.65 11.84
N ALA A 152 15.67 27.42 10.97
CA ALA A 152 17.10 27.71 11.04
C ALA A 152 17.45 28.43 12.35
N ASP A 153 16.66 29.43 12.72
CA ASP A 153 16.81 30.17 13.98
C ASP A 153 16.59 29.27 15.21
N LEU A 154 15.53 28.45 15.19
CA LEU A 154 15.21 27.53 16.30
C LEU A 154 16.25 26.42 16.50
N MET A 155 16.92 26.00 15.43
CA MET A 155 17.90 24.90 15.46
C MET A 155 19.36 25.39 15.46
N TYR A 156 19.59 26.71 15.46
CA TYR A 156 20.91 27.34 15.36
C TYR A 156 21.71 26.88 14.13
N LEU A 157 21.05 26.78 12.98
CA LEU A 157 21.64 26.35 11.71
C LEU A 157 21.41 27.38 10.62
N SER A 158 22.13 27.25 9.51
CA SER A 158 21.89 28.12 8.34
C SER A 158 20.60 27.72 7.59
N ASP A 159 19.93 28.70 6.99
CA ASP A 159 18.81 28.48 6.05
C ASP A 159 19.14 27.45 4.98
N LYS A 160 20.39 27.46 4.49
CA LYS A 160 20.89 26.55 3.46
C LYS A 160 20.97 25.11 3.97
N THR A 161 21.35 24.92 5.23
CA THR A 161 21.37 23.61 5.90
C THR A 161 19.96 23.06 6.05
N ILE A 162 19.01 23.88 6.54
CA ILE A 162 17.61 23.46 6.69
C ILE A 162 16.97 23.16 5.33
N SER A 163 17.23 23.97 4.30
CA SER A 163 16.76 23.73 2.93
C SER A 163 17.25 22.38 2.40
N THR A 164 18.51 22.04 2.66
CA THR A 164 19.11 20.74 2.28
C THR A 164 18.39 19.57 2.98
N HIS A 165 18.15 19.67 4.29
CA HIS A 165 17.39 18.65 5.01
C HIS A 165 15.95 18.54 4.50
N ARG A 166 15.26 19.66 4.20
CA ARG A 166 13.89 19.65 3.62
C ARG A 166 13.87 18.95 2.26
N ASN A 167 14.91 19.10 1.44
CA ASN A 167 15.04 18.39 0.17
C ASN A 167 15.29 16.89 0.37
N ASN A 168 16.11 16.51 1.35
CA ASN A 168 16.34 15.10 1.67
C ASN A 168 15.06 14.43 2.21
N ILE A 169 14.29 15.13 3.05
CA ILE A 169 12.97 14.71 3.49
C ILE A 169 12.06 14.47 2.28
N ARG A 170 11.99 15.42 1.33
CA ARG A 170 11.19 15.26 0.11
C ARG A 170 11.63 14.05 -0.71
N LYS A 171 12.94 13.80 -0.85
CA LYS A 171 13.47 12.62 -1.54
C LYS A 171 13.02 11.32 -0.87
N LYS A 172 13.19 11.24 0.45
CA LYS A 172 12.84 10.06 1.26
C LYS A 172 11.33 9.80 1.34
N LEU A 173 10.51 10.84 1.16
CA LEU A 173 9.06 10.74 1.07
C LEU A 173 8.53 10.55 -0.37
N GLY A 174 9.41 10.38 -1.36
CA GLY A 174 9.01 10.17 -2.76
C GLY A 174 8.47 11.41 -3.48
N LEU A 175 8.72 12.61 -2.96
CA LEU A 175 8.17 13.89 -3.46
C LEU A 175 9.08 14.61 -4.46
N ILE A 176 10.06 13.92 -5.05
CA ILE A 176 11.11 14.54 -5.90
C ILE A 176 10.51 15.29 -7.08
N ASN A 177 9.50 14.70 -7.73
CA ASN A 177 8.85 15.25 -8.93
C ASN A 177 7.49 15.90 -8.63
N SER A 178 7.12 16.00 -7.35
CA SER A 178 5.82 16.51 -6.95
C SER A 178 5.86 18.01 -6.71
N LYS A 179 4.92 18.76 -7.30
CA LYS A 179 4.73 20.19 -6.99
C LYS A 179 4.06 20.42 -5.64
N VAL A 180 3.66 19.36 -4.93
CA VAL A 180 2.97 19.47 -3.65
C VAL A 180 3.95 19.98 -2.58
N PRO A 181 3.59 21.05 -1.84
CA PRO A 181 4.37 21.51 -0.70
C PRO A 181 4.50 20.41 0.36
N LEU A 182 5.69 20.31 0.97
CA LEU A 182 5.95 19.27 1.98
C LEU A 182 4.91 19.31 3.12
N ARG A 183 4.51 20.51 3.58
CA ARG A 183 3.49 20.68 4.61
C ARG A 183 2.14 20.12 4.17
N THR A 184 1.65 20.46 2.99
CA THR A 184 0.37 19.98 2.44
C THR A 184 0.34 18.45 2.36
N TYR A 185 1.43 17.84 1.88
CA TYR A 185 1.54 16.38 1.82
C TYR A 185 1.50 15.74 3.22
N LEU A 186 2.19 16.34 4.19
CA LEU A 186 2.18 15.84 5.57
C LEU A 186 0.78 15.91 6.20
N PHE A 187 0.00 16.97 5.91
CA PHE A 187 -1.40 17.10 6.33
C PHE A 187 -2.32 16.08 5.64
N GLN A 188 -2.17 15.85 4.34
CA GLN A 188 -2.97 14.85 3.60
C GLN A 188 -2.75 13.42 4.12
N ILE A 189 -1.52 13.10 4.52
CA ILE A 189 -1.20 11.83 5.18
C ILE A 189 -1.90 11.71 6.54
N GLU A 190 -2.12 12.82 7.24
CA GLU A 190 -2.75 12.85 8.56
C GLU A 190 -4.27 12.73 8.45
N GLU A 191 -4.88 13.47 7.52
CA GLU A 191 -6.31 13.45 7.25
C GLU A 191 -6.80 12.08 6.73
N SER A 192 -6.01 11.46 5.85
CA SER A 192 -6.26 10.08 5.40
C SER A 192 -6.16 9.04 6.53
N LYS A 193 -5.35 9.29 7.56
CA LYS A 193 -5.25 8.42 8.75
C LYS A 193 -6.47 8.56 9.65
N ASP A 194 -7.06 9.75 9.74
CA ASP A 194 -8.23 9.98 10.58
C ASP A 194 -9.50 9.40 9.94
N LEU A 195 -9.63 9.48 8.61
CA LEU A 195 -10.67 8.77 7.86
C LEU A 195 -10.58 7.24 8.03
N PHE A 196 -9.36 6.68 7.99
CA PHE A 196 -9.17 5.25 8.18
C PHE A 196 -9.44 4.81 9.63
N ARG A 197 -9.08 5.64 10.62
CA ARG A 197 -9.39 5.41 12.05
C ARG A 197 -10.91 5.47 12.31
N GLU A 198 -11.61 6.41 11.69
CA GLU A 198 -13.07 6.50 11.78
C GLU A 198 -13.77 5.33 11.11
N ALA A 199 -13.29 4.89 9.95
CA ALA A 199 -13.80 3.71 9.27
C ALA A 199 -13.65 2.44 10.13
N ILE A 200 -12.49 2.24 10.77
CA ILE A 200 -12.26 1.11 11.69
C ILE A 200 -13.18 1.20 12.92
N LYS A 201 -13.34 2.40 13.52
CA LYS A 201 -14.27 2.61 14.64
C LYS A 201 -15.73 2.30 14.29
N LYS A 202 -16.16 2.58 13.07
CA LYS A 202 -17.51 2.24 12.58
C LYS A 202 -17.68 0.73 12.40
N CYS A 203 -16.68 0.05 11.85
CA CYS A 203 -16.70 -1.40 11.67
C CYS A 203 -16.64 -2.19 13.00
N GLN A 204 -16.06 -1.63 14.07
CA GLN A 204 -16.00 -2.29 15.39
C GLN A 204 -17.26 -2.07 16.25
N LYS A 205 -18.19 -1.22 15.81
CA LYS A 205 -19.45 -0.91 16.52
C LYS A 205 -20.69 -1.53 15.87
N SER A 206 -20.52 -2.28 14.78
CA SER A 206 -21.57 -3.05 14.09
C SER A 206 -21.32 -4.53 14.29
#